data_AF-A0AAW0ML90-F1
#
_entry.id   AF-A0AAW0ML90-F1
#
_cell.length_a   1.000
_cell.length_b   1.000
_cell.length_c   1.000
_cell.angle_alpha   90.00
_cell.angle_beta   90.00
_cell.angle_gamma   90.00
#
_symmetry.space_group_name_H-M   'P 1'
#
loop_
_entity.id
_entity.type
_entity.pdbx_description
1 polymer ?
#
loop_
_entity_poly.entity_id
_entity_poly.type
_entity_poly.pdbx_seq_one_letter_code
_entity_poly.pdbx_strand_id
1 'polypeptide(L)'
;MVGSVSSQSRPSLVLDFSRFLDSGHYRKIRVEYGNAKKYIKVPDIDGRFDLVAFLQEVTLKFSWLTETSGKLCLTDDMDTEISANIFDELVKSGIKQFKVHCHYPLTDLQQSTLNDRTDTMIALQPTASSSLDDEIPKLSSSSSDESDSTIILPSTVKRKVALGEMDRNEWRQNVESVLRSHPKGKNIFFEYDKTKRLSDGTRRLMVNIIVTEMTKSYGIQPPRDIRASYAMGIVALFPYLEDPFSRNGFEHFYDPYDNTGFLAWRLKTVQRKSRQTSTSQAWNTPTTQRQFLVSAEQLVGEECMKLLSEITHSTNQILIKENMRATFEYRQKLVHDKQEGSFVFDIFPRFLDTPGLIEQDFCQMFGDNVSGKLMIKWPTYFKSKVIAECRKIPSIDIRELLSTLDSGTENEHDWDSDVISLLLLLHLLPPTLRGSKKICPVQAAERLFKFVKDQRILSTFLETKDIRQPFLLCIGKKKKKIEKFFIVMDQTALPCATQTTLAAFDILFKAHYVFNVSYDEALSEDEVVRDGFAGDEATGNESIR
;
A
#
# COMPACT_ATOMS: atom_id res chain seq x y z
N MET A 1 37.14 -38.04 -48.34
CA MET A 1 36.67 -38.18 -46.95
C MET A 1 37.09 -36.93 -46.20
N VAL A 2 36.16 -36.29 -45.47
CA VAL A 2 36.40 -35.17 -44.52
C VAL A 2 37.00 -33.90 -45.19
N GLY A 3 36.55 -32.67 -44.97
CA GLY A 3 35.63 -32.16 -43.95
C GLY A 3 36.34 -31.08 -43.13
N SER A 4 36.50 -29.89 -43.70
CA SER A 4 37.14 -28.73 -43.03
C SER A 4 36.63 -27.43 -43.64
N VAL A 5 35.42 -27.01 -43.24
CA VAL A 5 34.89 -25.68 -43.58
C VAL A 5 35.56 -24.67 -42.66
N SER A 6 36.37 -23.78 -43.22
CA SER A 6 36.94 -22.65 -42.49
C SER A 6 35.85 -21.65 -42.13
N SER A 7 35.76 -21.30 -40.85
CA SER A 7 34.85 -20.28 -40.35
C SER A 7 35.28 -18.89 -40.84
N GLN A 8 34.53 -18.34 -41.80
CA GLN A 8 34.63 -16.92 -42.13
C GLN A 8 34.16 -16.06 -40.96
N SER A 9 34.97 -15.06 -40.61
CA SER A 9 34.65 -14.06 -39.58
C SER A 9 33.39 -13.27 -39.93
N ARG A 10 32.42 -13.21 -39.02
CA ARG A 10 31.40 -12.16 -39.00
C ARG A 10 31.83 -11.04 -38.03
N PRO A 11 31.66 -9.76 -38.38
CA PRO A 11 32.03 -8.65 -37.51
C PRO A 11 31.09 -8.57 -36.30
N SER A 12 31.65 -8.26 -35.13
CA SER A 12 30.89 -8.00 -33.92
C SER A 12 30.22 -6.63 -33.99
N LEU A 13 28.90 -6.61 -34.19
CA LEU A 13 28.09 -5.42 -33.91
C LEU A 13 27.89 -5.28 -32.41
N VAL A 14 28.91 -4.74 -31.74
CA VAL A 14 28.75 -4.17 -30.41
C VAL A 14 27.91 -2.89 -30.58
N LEU A 15 26.62 -2.97 -30.23
CA LEU A 15 25.79 -1.78 -30.11
C LEU A 15 26.24 -1.00 -28.88
N ASP A 16 27.11 -0.02 -29.11
CA ASP A 16 27.59 0.91 -28.12
C ASP A 16 26.46 1.88 -27.70
N PHE A 17 25.76 1.52 -26.63
CA PHE A 17 24.63 2.30 -26.08
C PHE A 17 25.05 3.65 -25.45
N SER A 18 26.34 4.01 -25.45
CA SER A 18 26.83 5.23 -24.82
C SER A 18 26.56 6.55 -25.57
N ARG A 19 25.89 6.51 -26.75
CA ARG A 19 25.67 7.69 -27.61
C ARG A 19 24.24 8.25 -27.69
N PHE A 20 23.27 7.72 -26.94
CA PHE A 20 21.87 8.20 -26.97
C PHE A 20 21.54 9.31 -25.94
N LEU A 21 22.49 10.22 -25.71
CA LEU A 21 22.32 11.41 -24.87
C LEU A 21 22.70 12.69 -25.63
N ASP A 22 21.95 13.01 -26.69
CA ASP A 22 21.79 14.40 -27.12
C ASP A 22 20.49 14.62 -27.92
N SER A 23 19.68 15.58 -27.47
CA SER A 23 18.56 16.29 -28.16
C SER A 23 17.59 15.58 -29.14
N GLY A 24 17.50 14.26 -29.15
CA GLY A 24 16.55 13.52 -30.01
C GLY A 24 15.08 13.84 -29.76
N HIS A 25 14.36 14.27 -30.80
CA HIS A 25 12.90 14.39 -30.76
C HIS A 25 12.27 12.99 -30.66
N TYR A 26 11.14 12.86 -29.97
CA TYR A 26 10.44 11.57 -29.83
C TYR A 26 8.94 11.77 -29.75
N ARG A 27 8.15 10.90 -30.39
CA ARG A 27 6.69 10.90 -30.26
C ARG A 27 6.25 9.93 -29.16
N LYS A 28 5.16 10.28 -28.44
CA LYS A 28 4.54 9.41 -27.43
C LYS A 28 3.26 8.82 -28.01
N ILE A 29 3.19 7.49 -28.12
CA ILE A 29 2.05 6.78 -28.69
C ILE A 29 1.44 5.86 -27.63
N ARG A 30 0.10 5.82 -27.52
CA ARG A 30 -0.63 4.89 -26.68
C ARG A 30 -0.70 3.53 -27.36
N VAL A 31 -0.16 2.50 -26.73
CA VAL A 31 -0.26 1.12 -27.23
C VAL A 31 -1.13 0.31 -26.29
N GLU A 32 -2.04 -0.47 -26.88
CA GLU A 32 -2.96 -1.37 -26.22
C GLU A 32 -2.63 -2.82 -26.56
N TYR A 33 -2.54 -3.67 -25.53
CA TYR A 33 -2.31 -5.10 -25.66
C TYR A 33 -3.17 -5.84 -24.61
N GLY A 34 -4.12 -6.65 -25.07
CA GLY A 34 -5.16 -7.20 -24.21
C GLY A 34 -5.85 -6.09 -23.40
N ASN A 35 -5.93 -6.26 -22.07
CA ASN A 35 -6.54 -5.27 -21.17
C ASN A 35 -5.56 -4.16 -20.70
N ALA A 36 -4.33 -4.12 -21.20
CA ALA A 36 -3.30 -3.19 -20.73
C ALA A 36 -2.98 -2.09 -21.76
N LYS A 37 -2.92 -0.82 -21.30
CA LYS A 37 -2.59 0.35 -22.14
C LYS A 37 -1.37 1.07 -21.59
N LYS A 38 -0.35 1.34 -22.41
CA LYS A 38 0.91 2.01 -22.02
C LYS A 38 1.30 3.08 -23.04
N TYR A 39 2.07 4.10 -22.61
CA TYR A 39 2.70 5.06 -23.52
C TYR A 39 4.12 4.60 -23.89
N ILE A 40 4.34 4.41 -25.18
CA ILE A 40 5.63 4.05 -25.79
C ILE A 40 6.28 5.32 -26.34
N LYS A 41 7.60 5.46 -26.22
CA LYS A 41 8.36 6.51 -26.90
C LYS A 41 8.82 5.94 -28.23
N VAL A 42 8.56 6.65 -29.33
CA VAL A 42 9.14 6.33 -30.63
C VAL A 42 10.28 7.33 -30.86
N PRO A 43 11.55 6.89 -30.93
CA PRO A 43 12.65 7.78 -31.29
C PRO A 43 12.44 8.27 -32.72
N ASP A 44 12.65 9.56 -32.95
CA ASP A 44 12.76 10.12 -34.29
C ASP A 44 14.21 9.94 -34.75
N ILE A 45 14.42 9.14 -35.80
CA ILE A 45 15.75 8.87 -36.37
C ILE A 45 15.78 9.53 -37.75
N ASP A 46 16.51 10.64 -37.86
CA ASP A 46 16.66 11.44 -39.07
C ASP A 46 15.33 11.81 -39.77
N GLY A 47 14.30 12.13 -38.98
CA GLY A 47 12.98 12.50 -39.48
C GLY A 47 12.12 11.31 -39.88
N ARG A 48 12.40 10.09 -39.38
CA ARG A 48 11.64 8.86 -39.66
C ARG A 48 11.38 8.03 -38.39
N PHE A 49 10.23 7.38 -38.36
CA PHE A 49 9.83 6.47 -37.30
C PHE A 49 9.90 5.02 -37.79
N ASP A 50 10.76 4.20 -37.18
CA ASP A 50 10.93 2.80 -37.55
C ASP A 50 10.00 1.86 -36.77
N LEU A 51 9.30 0.97 -37.49
CA LEU A 51 8.35 0.02 -36.89
C LEU A 51 9.05 -1.08 -36.07
N VAL A 52 10.25 -1.51 -36.45
CA VAL A 52 10.96 -2.60 -35.76
C VAL A 52 11.50 -2.11 -34.42
N ALA A 53 12.13 -0.94 -34.38
CA ALA A 53 12.56 -0.27 -33.16
C ALA A 53 11.36 0.05 -32.24
N PHE A 54 10.22 0.46 -32.82
CA PHE A 54 8.99 0.66 -32.06
C PHE A 54 8.47 -0.64 -31.42
N LEU A 55 8.43 -1.74 -32.17
CA LEU A 55 8.01 -3.04 -31.65
C LEU A 55 8.99 -3.59 -30.59
N GLN A 56 10.29 -3.28 -30.68
CA GLN A 56 11.27 -3.57 -29.61
C GLN A 56 10.97 -2.78 -28.33
N GLU A 57 10.66 -1.48 -28.43
CA GLU A 57 10.24 -0.66 -27.28
C GLU A 57 8.90 -1.13 -26.68
N VAL A 58 7.94 -1.57 -27.51
CA VAL A 58 6.71 -2.24 -27.04
C VAL A 58 7.08 -3.52 -26.26
N THR A 59 7.93 -4.37 -26.84
CA THR A 59 8.39 -5.64 -26.25
C THR A 59 9.02 -5.42 -24.87
N LEU A 60 9.96 -4.47 -24.77
CA LEU A 60 10.59 -4.09 -23.49
C LEU A 60 9.57 -3.54 -22.48
N LYS A 61 8.69 -2.61 -22.89
CA LYS A 61 7.73 -1.97 -21.98
C LYS A 61 6.57 -2.87 -21.56
N PHE A 62 6.21 -3.88 -22.34
CA PHE A 62 5.25 -4.92 -21.95
C PHE A 62 5.93 -6.14 -21.30
N SER A 63 7.25 -6.08 -21.09
CA SER A 63 8.06 -7.09 -20.39
C SER A 63 8.06 -8.45 -21.09
N TRP A 64 7.99 -8.44 -22.42
CA TRP A 64 8.24 -9.61 -23.25
C TRP A 64 9.75 -9.88 -23.31
N LEU A 65 10.24 -10.72 -22.40
CA LEU A 65 11.52 -11.38 -22.60
C LEU A 65 11.33 -12.40 -23.73
N THR A 66 12.19 -12.32 -24.75
CA THR A 66 12.02 -13.01 -26.03
C THR A 66 12.19 -14.53 -25.94
N GLU A 67 11.07 -15.25 -25.78
CA GLU A 67 10.94 -16.69 -26.09
C GLU A 67 9.73 -17.00 -27.00
N THR A 68 9.11 -15.99 -27.61
CA THR A 68 7.94 -16.18 -28.47
C THR A 68 8.30 -16.19 -29.95
N SER A 69 8.23 -17.37 -30.58
CA SER A 69 8.24 -17.57 -32.05
C SER A 69 6.98 -17.04 -32.76
N GLY A 70 6.23 -16.13 -32.12
CA GLY A 70 4.99 -15.54 -32.64
C GLY A 70 5.26 -14.22 -33.35
N LYS A 71 4.57 -13.98 -34.47
CA LYS A 71 4.66 -12.71 -35.21
C LYS A 71 3.84 -11.65 -34.47
N LEU A 72 4.50 -10.56 -34.10
CA LEU A 72 3.82 -9.36 -33.60
C LEU A 72 3.23 -8.57 -34.78
N CYS A 73 1.93 -8.32 -34.71
CA CYS A 73 1.18 -7.49 -35.65
C CYS A 73 0.71 -6.23 -34.94
N LEU A 74 0.92 -5.07 -35.57
CA LEU A 74 0.42 -3.77 -35.12
C LEU A 74 -0.88 -3.48 -35.88
N THR A 75 -1.91 -2.99 -35.19
CA THR A 75 -3.18 -2.57 -35.80
C THR A 75 -3.58 -1.16 -35.37
N ASP A 76 -4.43 -0.50 -36.15
CA ASP A 76 -5.09 0.75 -35.75
C ASP A 76 -6.24 0.51 -34.75
N ASP A 77 -7.04 1.54 -34.46
CA ASP A 77 -8.23 1.41 -33.60
C ASP A 77 -9.39 0.65 -34.26
N MET A 78 -9.38 0.51 -35.58
CA MET A 78 -10.33 -0.25 -36.41
C MET A 78 -9.88 -1.68 -36.72
N ASP A 79 -8.78 -2.15 -36.11
CA ASP A 79 -8.17 -3.47 -36.28
C ASP A 79 -7.53 -3.76 -37.66
N THR A 80 -7.16 -2.71 -38.41
CA THR A 80 -6.41 -2.81 -39.69
C THR A 80 -4.92 -3.06 -39.45
N GLU A 81 -4.30 -4.10 -40.05
CA GLU A 81 -2.85 -4.38 -39.88
C GLU A 81 -1.97 -3.28 -40.52
N ILE A 82 -1.02 -2.76 -39.75
CA ILE A 82 -0.09 -1.71 -40.15
C ILE A 82 1.26 -2.32 -40.54
N SER A 83 1.61 -2.20 -41.82
CA SER A 83 2.90 -2.62 -42.36
C SER A 83 4.00 -1.55 -42.21
N ALA A 84 5.26 -1.98 -42.22
CA ALA A 84 6.43 -1.12 -41.95
C ALA A 84 6.56 0.09 -42.90
N ASN A 85 6.06 -0.03 -44.13
CA ASN A 85 6.11 1.03 -45.16
C ASN A 85 5.13 2.19 -44.93
N ILE A 86 4.07 2.01 -44.13
CA ILE A 86 3.07 3.06 -43.81
C ILE A 86 3.17 3.58 -42.37
N PHE A 87 3.88 2.87 -41.48
CA PHE A 87 4.01 3.26 -40.07
C PHE A 87 4.56 4.68 -39.89
N ASP A 88 5.61 5.05 -40.64
CA ASP A 88 6.21 6.40 -40.56
C ASP A 88 5.21 7.51 -40.93
N GLU A 89 4.43 7.31 -42.00
CA GLU A 89 3.39 8.25 -42.45
C GLU A 89 2.24 8.37 -41.44
N LEU A 90 1.80 7.25 -40.87
CA LEU A 90 0.75 7.18 -39.85
C LEU A 90 1.17 7.84 -38.53
N VAL A 91 2.43 7.66 -38.12
CA VAL A 91 2.99 8.34 -36.95
C VAL A 91 3.14 9.84 -37.22
N LYS A 92 3.54 10.24 -38.44
CA LYS A 92 3.67 11.64 -38.87
C LYS A 92 2.33 12.37 -38.94
N SER A 93 1.29 11.75 -39.50
CA SER A 93 -0.08 12.30 -39.63
C SER A 93 -0.75 12.56 -38.27
N GLY A 94 -0.21 12.00 -37.19
CA GLY A 94 -0.57 12.35 -35.81
C GLY A 94 -1.44 11.32 -35.11
N ILE A 95 -1.49 10.07 -35.59
CA ILE A 95 -2.16 8.96 -34.89
C ILE A 95 -1.50 8.76 -33.52
N LYS A 96 -2.34 8.66 -32.49
CA LYS A 96 -1.91 8.60 -31.07
C LYS A 96 -2.15 7.25 -30.42
N GLN A 97 -2.78 6.30 -31.11
CA GLN A 97 -3.08 4.98 -30.58
C GLN A 97 -2.88 3.88 -31.62
N PHE A 98 -2.31 2.77 -31.18
CA PHE A 98 -2.30 1.49 -31.89
C PHE A 98 -2.66 0.35 -30.92
N LYS A 99 -3.13 -0.77 -31.47
CA LYS A 99 -3.27 -2.05 -30.76
C LYS A 99 -2.17 -3.00 -31.24
N VAL A 100 -1.78 -3.96 -30.42
CA VAL A 100 -0.80 -5.00 -30.79
C VAL A 100 -1.39 -6.38 -30.54
N HIS A 101 -1.14 -7.29 -31.46
CA HIS A 101 -1.56 -8.69 -31.40
C HIS A 101 -0.36 -9.61 -31.63
N CYS A 102 -0.39 -10.81 -31.04
CA CYS A 102 0.63 -11.83 -31.26
C CYS A 102 -0.03 -13.03 -31.97
N HIS A 103 0.44 -13.35 -33.18
CA HIS A 103 0.02 -14.53 -33.92
C HIS A 103 1.02 -15.67 -33.68
N TYR A 104 0.56 -16.75 -33.05
CA TYR A 104 1.31 -18.00 -32.97
C TYR A 104 1.01 -18.85 -34.21
N PRO A 105 2.02 -19.34 -34.95
CA PRO A 105 1.79 -20.38 -35.95
C PRO A 105 1.34 -21.66 -35.23
N LEU A 106 0.15 -22.16 -35.58
CA LEU A 106 -0.39 -23.41 -35.05
C LEU A 106 0.49 -24.58 -35.51
N THR A 107 1.17 -25.24 -34.57
CA THR A 107 1.69 -26.60 -34.77
C THR A 107 0.55 -27.61 -34.67
N ASP A 108 0.58 -28.68 -35.49
CA ASP A 108 -0.49 -29.67 -35.73
C ASP A 108 -0.90 -30.58 -34.53
N LEU A 109 -0.73 -30.11 -33.29
CA LEU A 109 -1.12 -30.81 -32.06
C LEU A 109 -2.28 -30.15 -31.29
N GLN A 110 -2.98 -29.18 -31.91
CA GLN A 110 -4.19 -28.56 -31.35
C GLN A 110 -5.48 -28.76 -32.17
N GLN A 111 -5.44 -29.50 -33.29
CA GLN A 111 -6.65 -29.81 -34.07
C GLN A 111 -7.61 -30.82 -33.41
N SER A 112 -7.22 -31.46 -32.30
CA SER A 112 -8.01 -32.52 -31.64
C SER A 112 -8.92 -32.08 -30.50
N THR A 113 -8.97 -30.79 -30.14
CA THR A 113 -9.76 -30.30 -28.98
C THR A 113 -10.74 -29.15 -29.30
N LEU A 114 -10.93 -28.83 -30.58
CA LEU A 114 -11.92 -27.84 -31.05
C LEU A 114 -13.04 -28.43 -31.94
N ASN A 115 -12.98 -29.73 -32.27
CA ASN A 115 -13.94 -30.38 -33.18
C ASN A 115 -15.13 -31.06 -32.49
N ASP A 116 -15.38 -30.80 -31.21
CA ASP A 116 -16.55 -31.35 -30.51
C ASP A 116 -17.30 -30.24 -29.75
N ARG A 117 -18.53 -29.95 -30.22
CA ARG A 117 -19.56 -29.01 -29.70
C ARG A 117 -19.74 -27.64 -30.37
N THR A 118 -19.72 -27.60 -31.69
CA THR A 118 -20.73 -26.84 -32.45
C THR A 118 -21.33 -27.73 -33.54
N ASP A 119 -22.55 -28.22 -33.30
CA ASP A 119 -23.67 -28.27 -34.26
C ASP A 119 -24.68 -29.37 -33.93
N THR A 120 -25.76 -28.99 -33.23
CA THR A 120 -27.10 -29.51 -33.56
C THR A 120 -28.16 -28.51 -33.11
N MET A 121 -28.57 -27.61 -34.00
CA MET A 121 -29.92 -27.03 -33.92
C MET A 121 -30.90 -27.99 -34.59
N ILE A 122 -32.09 -28.17 -34.01
CA ILE A 122 -33.40 -27.91 -34.65
C ILE A 122 -34.56 -28.25 -33.67
N ALA A 123 -35.51 -27.31 -33.58
CA ALA A 123 -36.93 -27.35 -33.17
C ALA A 123 -37.44 -28.46 -32.20
N LEU A 124 -38.26 -28.14 -31.18
CA LEU A 124 -39.70 -27.78 -31.35
C LEU A 124 -40.33 -27.15 -30.07
N GLN A 125 -41.24 -26.19 -30.26
CA GLN A 125 -42.35 -25.82 -29.32
C GLN A 125 -43.57 -26.76 -29.55
N PRO A 126 -44.69 -26.80 -28.76
CA PRO A 126 -45.34 -25.77 -27.90
C PRO A 126 -45.91 -26.33 -26.54
N THR A 127 -46.85 -25.78 -25.74
CA THR A 127 -47.70 -24.54 -25.77
C THR A 127 -48.02 -24.01 -24.33
N ALA A 128 -48.62 -22.81 -24.30
CA ALA A 128 -49.19 -21.99 -23.21
C ALA A 128 -50.48 -22.44 -22.48
N SER A 129 -50.71 -21.89 -21.27
CA SER A 129 -51.98 -21.42 -20.63
C SER A 129 -51.67 -20.85 -19.21
N SER A 130 -51.90 -19.56 -18.86
CA SER A 130 -53.12 -18.90 -18.32
C SER A 130 -53.56 -19.34 -16.91
N SER A 131 -54.15 -18.54 -15.99
CA SER A 131 -54.24 -17.08 -15.73
C SER A 131 -55.17 -16.82 -14.51
N LEU A 132 -54.83 -15.83 -13.65
CA LEU A 132 -55.75 -14.94 -12.87
C LEU A 132 -56.76 -15.45 -11.79
N ASP A 133 -56.73 -14.71 -10.67
CA ASP A 133 -57.82 -14.13 -9.83
C ASP A 133 -58.66 -14.90 -8.74
N ASP A 134 -59.14 -14.06 -7.81
CA ASP A 134 -59.71 -14.19 -6.45
C ASP A 134 -60.95 -15.11 -6.20
N GLU A 135 -61.13 -15.57 -4.93
CA GLU A 135 -62.24 -15.10 -4.04
C GLU A 135 -62.27 -15.69 -2.59
N ILE A 136 -62.45 -14.78 -1.62
CA ILE A 136 -63.26 -14.76 -0.36
C ILE A 136 -63.76 -16.10 0.27
N PRO A 137 -63.76 -16.20 1.62
CA PRO A 137 -65.05 -16.41 2.33
C PRO A 137 -65.35 -15.40 3.46
N LYS A 138 -66.62 -14.96 3.54
CA LYS A 138 -67.20 -14.18 4.64
C LYS A 138 -67.61 -15.08 5.82
N LEU A 139 -67.63 -14.50 7.02
CA LEU A 139 -68.56 -14.90 8.08
C LEU A 139 -69.02 -13.64 8.84
N SER A 140 -70.31 -13.59 9.18
CA SER A 140 -70.98 -12.39 9.69
C SER A 140 -72.07 -12.73 10.72
N SER A 141 -72.13 -11.93 11.79
CA SER A 141 -73.25 -11.81 12.74
C SER A 141 -73.18 -10.38 13.30
N SER A 142 -74.11 -9.48 12.94
CA SER A 142 -75.39 -9.19 13.63
C SER A 142 -75.20 -8.64 15.06
N SER A 143 -75.81 -7.54 15.51
CA SER A 143 -76.73 -6.56 14.89
C SER A 143 -77.07 -5.48 15.92
N SER A 144 -77.42 -4.25 15.49
CA SER A 144 -78.20 -3.24 16.27
C SER A 144 -77.53 -2.61 17.52
N ASP A 145 -77.74 -1.34 17.92
CA ASP A 145 -78.72 -0.31 17.51
C ASP A 145 -78.11 1.12 17.45
N GLU A 146 -78.95 2.08 17.01
CA GLU A 146 -78.66 3.49 16.69
C GLU A 146 -78.32 4.41 17.88
N SER A 147 -77.52 5.47 17.64
CA SER A 147 -77.95 6.87 17.85
C SER A 147 -76.93 7.90 17.33
N ASP A 148 -77.45 9.04 16.88
CA ASP A 148 -76.75 10.08 16.11
C ASP A 148 -76.11 11.18 16.99
N SER A 149 -74.96 11.72 16.56
CA SER A 149 -74.65 13.16 16.66
C SER A 149 -73.30 13.51 15.99
N THR A 150 -73.36 14.45 15.04
CA THR A 150 -72.22 14.87 14.22
C THR A 150 -71.35 15.93 14.90
N ILE A 151 -70.04 15.65 15.06
CA ILE A 151 -68.99 16.70 15.14
C ILE A 151 -67.85 16.31 14.18
N ILE A 152 -67.72 17.06 13.09
CA ILE A 152 -66.60 16.90 12.15
C ILE A 152 -65.35 17.59 12.73
N LEU A 153 -64.40 16.79 13.22
CA LEU A 153 -63.02 17.24 13.45
C LEU A 153 -62.14 16.76 12.27
N PRO A 154 -61.36 17.64 11.60
CA PRO A 154 -60.55 17.24 10.47
C PRO A 154 -59.42 16.26 10.85
N SER A 155 -59.15 15.33 9.94
CA SER A 155 -58.49 14.05 10.21
C SER A 155 -57.03 14.13 10.69
N THR A 156 -56.65 13.08 11.43
CA THR A 156 -55.32 12.81 12.00
C THR A 156 -54.19 12.68 10.97
N VAL A 157 -54.49 12.68 9.66
CA VAL A 157 -53.49 12.71 8.58
C VAL A 157 -52.62 13.96 8.67
N LYS A 158 -53.21 15.14 8.95
CA LYS A 158 -52.46 16.40 9.07
C LYS A 158 -51.43 16.37 10.22
N ARG A 159 -51.67 15.57 11.26
CA ARG A 159 -50.81 15.51 12.46
C ARG A 159 -49.55 14.66 12.26
N LYS A 160 -49.56 13.68 11.34
CA LYS A 160 -48.36 12.93 10.95
C LYS A 160 -47.49 13.69 9.94
N VAL A 161 -48.10 14.40 9.00
CA VAL A 161 -47.38 15.28 8.06
C VAL A 161 -46.71 16.43 8.83
N ALA A 162 -47.44 17.11 9.73
CA ALA A 162 -46.90 18.19 10.54
C ALA A 162 -45.71 17.79 11.45
N LEU A 163 -45.69 16.56 11.98
CA LEU A 163 -44.53 16.08 12.78
C LEU A 163 -43.28 15.86 11.92
N GLY A 164 -43.42 15.31 10.71
CA GLY A 164 -42.31 15.15 9.77
C GLY A 164 -41.85 16.47 9.14
N GLU A 165 -42.77 17.40 8.90
CA GLU A 165 -42.45 18.76 8.46
C GLU A 165 -41.79 19.61 9.54
N MET A 166 -42.11 19.40 10.83
CA MET A 166 -41.37 20.03 11.94
C MET A 166 -39.90 19.64 11.92
N ASP A 167 -39.60 18.34 11.88
CA ASP A 167 -38.24 17.81 11.82
C ASP A 167 -37.52 18.29 10.55
N ARG A 168 -38.16 18.20 9.36
CA ARG A 168 -37.58 18.70 8.10
C ARG A 168 -37.22 20.20 8.14
N ASN A 169 -38.07 21.03 8.76
CA ASN A 169 -37.81 22.47 8.88
C ASN A 169 -36.75 22.80 9.94
N GLU A 170 -36.68 22.06 11.04
CA GLU A 170 -35.63 22.20 12.06
C GLU A 170 -34.25 21.88 11.46
N TRP A 171 -34.11 20.75 10.76
CA TRP A 171 -32.85 20.38 10.10
C TRP A 171 -32.49 21.29 8.93
N ARG A 172 -33.47 21.86 8.22
CA ARG A 172 -33.25 22.93 7.24
C ARG A 172 -32.61 24.16 7.89
N GLN A 173 -33.18 24.65 9.00
CA GLN A 173 -32.66 25.82 9.72
C GLN A 173 -31.26 25.54 10.32
N ASN A 174 -31.04 24.33 10.82
CA ASN A 174 -29.73 23.88 11.30
C ASN A 174 -28.68 23.94 10.17
N VAL A 175 -28.94 23.28 9.03
CA VAL A 175 -28.04 23.31 7.86
C VAL A 175 -27.83 24.75 7.36
N GLU A 176 -28.86 25.60 7.35
CA GLU A 176 -28.74 27.00 6.96
C GLU A 176 -27.81 27.79 7.91
N SER A 177 -27.95 27.60 9.23
CA SER A 177 -27.09 28.21 10.24
C SER A 177 -25.62 27.77 10.10
N VAL A 178 -25.40 26.46 9.89
CA VAL A 178 -24.06 25.87 9.68
C VAL A 178 -23.40 26.43 8.41
N LEU A 179 -24.16 26.64 7.33
CA LEU A 179 -23.61 27.23 6.11
C LEU A 179 -23.42 28.75 6.20
N ARG A 180 -24.30 29.48 6.90
CA ARG A 180 -24.18 30.95 7.07
C ARG A 180 -23.05 31.36 8.01
N SER A 181 -22.75 30.54 9.03
CA SER A 181 -21.65 30.79 9.97
C SER A 181 -20.25 30.55 9.37
N HIS A 182 -20.14 29.76 8.30
CA HIS A 182 -18.86 29.50 7.65
C HIS A 182 -18.49 30.60 6.62
N PRO A 183 -17.26 31.17 6.64
CA PRO A 183 -16.89 32.30 5.76
C PRO A 183 -17.09 32.04 4.26
N LYS A 184 -16.74 30.85 3.78
CA LYS A 184 -16.91 30.45 2.37
C LYS A 184 -18.34 29.94 2.04
N GLY A 185 -19.24 29.86 3.02
CA GLY A 185 -20.57 29.26 2.86
C GLY A 185 -21.55 30.13 2.04
N LYS A 186 -21.37 31.46 2.05
CA LYS A 186 -22.15 32.40 1.21
C LYS A 186 -22.08 32.07 -0.29
N ASN A 187 -20.96 31.51 -0.75
CA ASN A 187 -20.75 31.14 -2.15
C ASN A 187 -21.71 30.02 -2.59
N ILE A 188 -22.10 29.12 -1.68
CA ILE A 188 -23.02 28.01 -1.95
C ILE A 188 -24.42 28.55 -2.26
N PHE A 189 -24.92 29.48 -1.42
CA PHE A 189 -26.19 30.16 -1.66
C PHE A 189 -26.17 30.95 -2.97
N PHE A 190 -25.11 31.75 -3.23
CA PHE A 190 -25.00 32.54 -4.45
C PHE A 190 -25.01 31.71 -5.73
N GLU A 191 -24.27 30.60 -5.78
CA GLU A 191 -24.24 29.70 -6.94
C GLU A 191 -25.59 28.98 -7.12
N TYR A 192 -26.19 28.54 -6.03
CA TYR A 192 -27.50 27.90 -6.05
C TYR A 192 -28.61 28.85 -6.50
N ASP A 193 -28.63 30.09 -6.01
CA ASP A 193 -29.64 31.06 -6.39
C ASP A 193 -29.57 31.44 -7.87
N LYS A 194 -28.36 31.50 -8.42
CA LYS A 194 -28.12 31.77 -9.83
C LYS A 194 -28.42 30.59 -10.76
N THR A 195 -28.14 29.35 -10.35
CA THR A 195 -28.13 28.19 -11.28
C THR A 195 -29.11 27.07 -10.91
N LYS A 196 -29.69 27.11 -9.70
CA LYS A 196 -30.45 26.02 -9.05
C LYS A 196 -29.75 24.66 -9.04
N ARG A 197 -28.42 24.69 -9.17
CA ARG A 197 -27.50 23.55 -9.12
C ARG A 197 -26.27 23.93 -8.29
N LEU A 198 -25.42 22.96 -8.02
CA LEU A 198 -24.09 23.17 -7.45
C LEU A 198 -23.06 22.43 -8.31
N SER A 199 -21.97 23.10 -8.67
CA SER A 199 -20.76 22.52 -9.24
C SER A 199 -20.08 21.57 -8.24
N ASP A 200 -19.23 20.68 -8.75
CA ASP A 200 -18.53 19.71 -7.91
C ASP A 200 -17.58 20.37 -6.89
N GLY A 201 -17.05 21.56 -7.18
CA GLY A 201 -16.29 22.36 -6.22
C GLY A 201 -17.17 22.80 -5.04
N THR A 202 -18.27 23.47 -5.34
CA THR A 202 -19.16 24.07 -4.34
C THR A 202 -19.98 23.02 -3.58
N ARG A 203 -20.36 21.91 -4.22
CA ARG A 203 -20.98 20.75 -3.53
C ARG A 203 -20.01 20.10 -2.54
N ARG A 204 -18.73 19.93 -2.90
CA ARG A 204 -17.68 19.45 -1.98
C ARG A 204 -17.45 20.42 -0.84
N LEU A 205 -17.46 21.73 -1.08
CA LEU A 205 -17.36 22.76 -0.05
C LEU A 205 -18.52 22.66 0.95
N MET A 206 -19.77 22.58 0.48
CA MET A 206 -20.97 22.40 1.32
C MET A 206 -20.86 21.15 2.20
N VAL A 207 -20.54 20.01 1.60
CA VAL A 207 -20.36 18.72 2.29
C VAL A 207 -19.22 18.78 3.31
N ASN A 208 -18.13 19.50 3.02
CA ASN A 208 -17.03 19.69 3.97
C ASN A 208 -17.47 20.49 5.20
N ILE A 209 -18.17 21.61 5.02
CA ILE A 209 -18.64 22.47 6.12
C ILE A 209 -19.59 21.67 7.02
N ILE A 210 -20.59 21.01 6.42
CA ILE A 210 -21.60 20.23 7.14
C ILE A 210 -20.97 19.06 7.89
N VAL A 211 -20.04 18.31 7.28
CA VAL A 211 -19.38 17.19 7.97
C VAL A 211 -18.45 17.67 9.09
N THR A 212 -17.77 18.81 8.94
CA THR A 212 -16.98 19.39 10.03
C THR A 212 -17.85 19.67 11.25
N GLU A 213 -18.97 20.37 11.09
CA GLU A 213 -19.87 20.66 12.22
C GLU A 213 -20.55 19.40 12.77
N MET A 214 -21.01 18.49 11.89
CA MET A 214 -21.57 17.20 12.31
C MET A 214 -20.59 16.39 13.17
N THR A 215 -19.29 16.37 12.82
CA THR A 215 -18.27 15.66 13.63
C THR A 215 -17.87 16.41 14.90
N LYS A 216 -18.03 17.73 14.94
CA LYS A 216 -17.82 18.55 16.14
C LYS A 216 -18.95 18.37 17.16
N SER A 217 -20.20 18.35 16.70
CA SER A 217 -21.38 18.22 17.56
C SER A 217 -21.72 16.78 17.96
N TYR A 218 -21.45 15.78 17.11
CA TYR A 218 -21.82 14.37 17.35
C TYR A 218 -20.62 13.39 17.34
N GLY A 219 -19.39 13.91 17.37
CA GLY A 219 -18.16 13.14 17.38
C GLY A 219 -17.78 12.52 16.01
N ILE A 220 -16.65 11.82 15.98
CA ILE A 220 -16.03 11.28 14.75
C ILE A 220 -16.91 10.22 14.04
N GLN A 221 -17.86 9.61 14.76
CA GLN A 221 -18.82 8.65 14.21
C GLN A 221 -20.26 9.07 14.58
N PRO A 222 -20.84 10.07 13.88
CA PRO A 222 -22.21 10.53 14.15
C PRO A 222 -23.23 9.38 13.97
N PRO A 223 -24.32 9.34 14.75
CA PRO A 223 -25.40 8.36 14.59
C PRO A 223 -26.00 8.34 13.17
N ARG A 224 -26.63 7.22 12.79
CA ARG A 224 -27.14 6.96 11.42
C ARG A 224 -28.34 7.87 11.08
N ASP A 225 -29.23 7.99 12.04
CA ASP A 225 -30.34 8.93 12.15
C ASP A 225 -29.86 10.38 11.93
N ILE A 226 -28.90 10.87 12.74
CA ILE A 226 -28.32 12.21 12.57
C ILE A 226 -27.78 12.45 11.15
N ARG A 227 -27.07 11.50 10.55
CA ARG A 227 -26.58 11.64 9.16
C ARG A 227 -27.71 11.78 8.14
N ALA A 228 -28.81 11.04 8.34
CA ALA A 228 -30.00 11.13 7.51
C ALA A 228 -30.70 12.48 7.67
N SER A 229 -30.84 12.97 8.90
CA SER A 229 -31.45 14.28 9.17
C SER A 229 -30.67 15.44 8.58
N TYR A 230 -29.33 15.39 8.59
CA TYR A 230 -28.50 16.36 7.86
C TYR A 230 -28.69 16.30 6.34
N ALA A 231 -28.84 15.10 5.75
CA ALA A 231 -29.13 14.95 4.32
C ALA A 231 -30.52 15.49 3.95
N MET A 232 -31.53 15.20 4.78
CA MET A 232 -32.88 15.76 4.67
C MET A 232 -32.87 17.29 4.78
N GLY A 233 -32.09 17.86 5.71
CA GLY A 233 -31.92 19.31 5.85
C GLY A 233 -31.29 19.98 4.63
N ILE A 234 -30.34 19.31 3.95
CA ILE A 234 -29.74 19.81 2.70
C ILE A 234 -30.79 19.94 1.60
N VAL A 235 -31.59 18.89 1.34
CA VAL A 235 -32.61 18.94 0.27
C VAL A 235 -33.77 19.87 0.63
N ALA A 236 -34.11 19.99 1.92
CA ALA A 236 -35.09 20.97 2.39
C ALA A 236 -34.63 22.43 2.22
N LEU A 237 -33.32 22.70 2.32
CA LEU A 237 -32.73 24.01 2.06
C LEU A 237 -32.51 24.28 0.56
N PHE A 238 -32.22 23.23 -0.21
CA PHE A 238 -31.91 23.29 -1.63
C PHE A 238 -32.77 22.29 -2.45
N PRO A 239 -34.09 22.53 -2.64
CA PRO A 239 -35.02 21.56 -3.25
C PRO A 239 -34.60 21.01 -4.62
N TYR A 240 -34.01 21.83 -5.50
CA TYR A 240 -33.49 21.38 -6.80
C TYR A 240 -32.25 20.44 -6.74
N LEU A 241 -31.77 20.08 -5.54
CA LEU A 241 -30.74 19.05 -5.33
C LEU A 241 -31.35 17.71 -4.83
N GLU A 242 -32.67 17.66 -4.64
CA GLU A 242 -33.41 16.45 -4.32
C GLU A 242 -33.39 15.48 -5.53
N ASP A 243 -33.12 14.20 -5.30
CA ASP A 243 -33.12 13.16 -6.34
C ASP A 243 -34.55 12.63 -6.55
N PRO A 244 -35.23 12.93 -7.68
CA PRO A 244 -36.61 12.49 -7.91
C PRO A 244 -36.72 10.98 -8.18
N PHE A 245 -35.60 10.26 -8.33
CA PHE A 245 -35.58 8.81 -8.51
C PHE A 245 -35.25 8.03 -7.23
N SER A 246 -34.89 8.73 -6.14
CA SER A 246 -34.63 8.09 -4.85
C SER A 246 -35.89 8.03 -3.97
N ARG A 247 -35.86 7.19 -2.93
CA ARG A 247 -37.04 6.90 -2.10
C ARG A 247 -37.46 8.08 -1.22
N ASN A 248 -36.50 8.88 -0.75
CA ASN A 248 -36.73 10.01 0.17
C ASN A 248 -36.11 11.32 -0.33
N GLY A 249 -35.60 11.36 -1.57
CA GLY A 249 -35.01 12.54 -2.20
C GLY A 249 -33.58 12.91 -1.79
N PHE A 250 -33.05 12.36 -0.69
CA PHE A 250 -31.77 12.80 -0.10
C PHE A 250 -30.63 11.77 -0.16
N GLU A 251 -30.87 10.58 -0.73
CA GLU A 251 -29.96 9.43 -0.71
C GLU A 251 -28.60 9.73 -1.38
N HIS A 252 -28.56 10.60 -2.40
CA HIS A 252 -27.32 11.12 -2.97
C HIS A 252 -26.39 11.81 -1.94
N PHE A 253 -26.96 12.43 -0.90
CA PHE A 253 -26.20 13.01 0.20
C PHE A 253 -25.93 11.99 1.31
N TYR A 254 -26.93 11.20 1.71
CA TYR A 254 -26.75 10.05 2.60
C TYR A 254 -27.82 8.99 2.40
N ASP A 255 -27.43 7.77 2.03
CA ASP A 255 -28.30 6.61 2.07
C ASP A 255 -28.16 5.87 3.42
N PRO A 256 -29.22 5.76 4.24
CA PRO A 256 -29.17 5.02 5.49
C PRO A 256 -29.06 3.50 5.33
N TYR A 257 -29.41 2.91 4.20
CA TYR A 257 -29.37 1.46 3.96
C TYR A 257 -27.96 1.03 3.53
N ASP A 258 -27.45 1.61 2.44
CA ASP A 258 -26.13 1.26 1.90
C ASP A 258 -24.96 2.03 2.55
N ASN A 259 -25.27 3.06 3.37
CA ASN A 259 -24.28 3.94 4.00
C ASN A 259 -23.37 4.60 2.92
N THR A 260 -23.98 5.04 1.83
CA THR A 260 -23.40 5.72 0.66
C THR A 260 -23.81 7.20 0.62
N GLY A 261 -23.51 7.91 -0.47
CA GLY A 261 -23.75 9.35 -0.60
C GLY A 261 -22.57 10.24 -0.15
N PHE A 262 -22.65 11.53 -0.49
CA PHE A 262 -21.55 12.49 -0.29
C PHE A 262 -21.14 12.66 1.19
N LEU A 263 -22.10 12.72 2.12
CA LEU A 263 -21.83 12.81 3.56
C LEU A 263 -21.16 11.53 4.07
N ALA A 264 -21.63 10.35 3.65
CA ALA A 264 -20.99 9.08 4.04
C ALA A 264 -19.55 8.98 3.52
N TRP A 265 -19.31 9.35 2.26
CA TRP A 265 -17.96 9.37 1.68
C TRP A 265 -17.06 10.32 2.46
N ARG A 266 -17.52 11.55 2.72
CA ARG A 266 -16.71 12.54 3.43
C ARG A 266 -16.44 12.12 4.87
N LEU A 267 -17.44 11.64 5.61
CA LEU A 267 -17.26 11.05 6.95
C LEU A 267 -16.25 9.90 6.94
N LYS A 268 -16.33 8.96 5.98
CA LYS A 268 -15.33 7.89 5.82
C LYS A 268 -13.92 8.45 5.59
N THR A 269 -13.75 9.53 4.83
CA THR A 269 -12.43 10.19 4.67
C THR A 269 -11.97 10.94 5.92
N VAL A 270 -12.87 11.59 6.67
CA VAL A 270 -12.52 12.25 7.96
C VAL A 270 -12.11 11.19 8.98
N GLN A 271 -12.84 10.08 9.08
CA GLN A 271 -12.50 8.95 9.94
C GLN A 271 -11.15 8.30 9.56
N ARG A 272 -10.85 8.16 8.26
CA ARG A 272 -9.52 7.72 7.81
C ARG A 272 -8.43 8.71 8.18
N LYS A 273 -8.63 10.03 7.98
CA LYS A 273 -7.67 11.07 8.38
C LYS A 273 -7.52 11.20 9.91
N SER A 274 -8.59 10.96 10.67
CA SER A 274 -8.58 10.95 12.14
C SER A 274 -7.82 9.72 12.67
N ARG A 275 -8.06 8.54 12.09
CA ARG A 275 -7.22 7.35 12.35
C ARG A 275 -5.77 7.58 11.94
N GLN A 276 -5.53 8.26 10.83
CA GLN A 276 -4.18 8.65 10.40
C GLN A 276 -3.53 9.72 11.28
N THR A 277 -4.28 10.48 12.09
CA THR A 277 -3.71 11.45 13.04
C THR A 277 -3.51 10.87 14.43
N SER A 278 -4.33 9.90 14.85
CA SER A 278 -4.00 9.05 16.01
C SER A 278 -2.95 7.97 15.69
N THR A 279 -2.69 7.69 14.41
CA THR A 279 -1.46 7.01 13.95
C THR A 279 -0.43 7.97 13.33
N SER A 280 -0.58 9.29 13.47
CA SER A 280 0.49 10.25 13.19
C SER A 280 1.29 10.56 14.46
N GLN A 281 1.74 9.48 15.12
CA GLN A 281 3.17 9.49 15.41
C GLN A 281 3.87 9.73 14.07
N ALA A 282 4.85 10.64 14.02
CA ALA A 282 5.78 10.67 12.89
C ALA A 282 6.21 9.23 12.62
N TRP A 283 6.30 8.84 11.33
CA TRP A 283 6.66 7.49 10.92
C TRP A 283 7.74 6.97 11.86
N ASN A 284 7.45 5.89 12.58
CA ASN A 284 8.20 5.50 13.77
C ASN A 284 9.60 4.99 13.38
N THR A 285 10.47 5.86 12.86
CA THR A 285 11.82 5.50 12.45
C THR A 285 12.63 5.09 13.68
N PRO A 286 13.62 4.22 13.51
CA PRO A 286 14.56 3.87 14.57
C PRO A 286 15.16 5.09 15.29
N THR A 287 15.38 6.17 14.53
CA THR A 287 16.04 7.40 14.98
C THR A 287 15.11 8.49 15.54
N THR A 288 13.80 8.23 15.63
CA THR A 288 12.86 9.17 16.26
C THR A 288 12.97 9.10 17.78
N GLN A 289 13.30 10.22 18.42
CA GLN A 289 13.34 10.36 19.88
C GLN A 289 11.95 10.15 20.50
N ARG A 290 11.86 9.39 21.61
CA ARG A 290 10.61 8.90 22.19
C ARG A 290 10.53 9.18 23.68
N GLN A 291 9.31 9.30 24.19
CA GLN A 291 9.03 9.06 25.60
C GLN A 291 8.94 7.54 25.82
N PHE A 292 9.61 7.03 26.84
CA PHE A 292 9.73 5.61 27.11
C PHE A 292 8.58 5.08 27.97
N LEU A 293 8.19 3.82 27.78
CA LEU A 293 7.17 3.12 28.57
C LEU A 293 7.80 2.37 29.74
N VAL A 294 8.64 3.06 30.51
CA VAL A 294 9.47 2.43 31.54
C VAL A 294 8.61 1.88 32.67
N SER A 295 8.85 0.62 33.04
CA SER A 295 8.07 -0.11 34.05
C SER A 295 8.75 -0.19 35.42
N ALA A 296 10.01 0.25 35.52
CA ALA A 296 10.84 0.19 36.72
C ALA A 296 11.43 1.56 37.06
N GLU A 297 11.69 1.82 38.34
CA GLU A 297 12.40 3.01 38.80
C GLU A 297 13.74 3.16 38.04
N GLN A 298 14.01 4.37 37.55
CA GLN A 298 15.20 4.69 36.78
C GLN A 298 16.17 5.48 37.63
N LEU A 299 17.43 5.04 37.65
CA LEU A 299 18.48 5.66 38.43
C LEU A 299 19.18 6.76 37.62
N VAL A 300 19.56 7.84 38.30
CA VAL A 300 20.07 9.06 37.68
C VAL A 300 21.33 9.52 38.41
N GLY A 301 22.29 10.10 37.69
CA GLY A 301 23.53 10.64 38.27
C GLY A 301 24.49 9.56 38.76
N GLU A 302 25.08 9.78 39.94
CA GLU A 302 26.19 8.95 40.46
C GLU A 302 25.80 7.49 40.72
N GLU A 303 24.57 7.22 41.15
CA GLU A 303 24.07 5.85 41.39
C GLU A 303 24.03 5.03 40.09
N CYS A 304 23.67 5.68 38.98
CA CYS A 304 23.69 5.08 37.65
C CYS A 304 25.12 4.70 37.25
N MET A 305 26.08 5.63 37.38
CA MET A 305 27.49 5.38 37.07
C MET A 305 28.09 4.27 37.94
N LYS A 306 27.73 4.24 39.23
CA LYS A 306 28.18 3.20 40.16
C LYS A 306 27.72 1.80 39.72
N LEU A 307 26.45 1.61 39.37
CA LEU A 307 25.95 0.31 38.91
C LEU A 307 26.52 -0.11 37.57
N LEU A 308 26.75 0.84 36.65
CA LEU A 308 27.45 0.58 35.39
C LEU A 308 28.88 0.08 35.66
N SER A 309 29.62 0.76 36.55
CA SER A 309 30.95 0.34 37.00
C SER A 309 30.97 -0.97 37.80
N GLU A 310 29.86 -1.39 38.41
CA GLU A 310 29.76 -2.67 39.10
C GLU A 310 29.56 -3.82 38.10
N ILE A 311 28.77 -3.61 37.05
CA ILE A 311 28.55 -4.66 36.04
C ILE A 311 29.72 -4.86 35.09
N THR A 312 30.63 -3.89 34.89
CA THR A 312 31.81 -4.01 34.00
C THR A 312 32.76 -5.16 34.35
N HIS A 313 32.69 -5.72 35.55
CA HIS A 313 33.44 -6.93 35.95
C HIS A 313 32.55 -8.07 36.49
N SER A 314 31.24 -7.89 36.55
CA SER A 314 30.30 -8.95 36.95
C SER A 314 30.16 -10.03 35.87
N THR A 315 30.00 -11.28 36.31
CA THR A 315 29.62 -12.44 35.48
C THR A 315 28.17 -12.90 35.72
N ASN A 316 27.47 -12.28 36.68
CA ASN A 316 26.10 -12.64 37.04
C ASN A 316 25.10 -12.02 36.04
N GLN A 317 24.62 -12.83 35.09
CA GLN A 317 23.69 -12.40 34.04
C GLN A 317 22.37 -11.82 34.56
N ILE A 318 21.90 -12.22 35.74
CA ILE A 318 20.66 -11.68 36.34
C ILE A 318 20.92 -10.24 36.79
N LEU A 319 21.97 -10.04 37.61
CA LEU A 319 22.39 -8.72 38.09
C LEU A 319 22.73 -7.77 36.92
N ILE A 320 23.41 -8.27 35.88
CA ILE A 320 23.69 -7.48 34.67
C ILE A 320 22.38 -7.01 34.03
N LYS A 321 21.39 -7.89 33.86
CA LYS A 321 20.10 -7.54 33.24
C LYS A 321 19.28 -6.57 34.09
N GLU A 322 19.27 -6.74 35.41
CA GLU A 322 18.61 -5.85 36.36
C GLU A 322 19.25 -4.45 36.35
N ASN A 323 20.57 -4.35 36.47
CA ASN A 323 21.27 -3.06 36.44
C ASN A 323 21.18 -2.39 35.05
N MET A 324 21.24 -3.16 33.95
CA MET A 324 20.98 -2.61 32.61
C MET A 324 19.55 -2.06 32.50
N ARG A 325 18.55 -2.68 33.15
CA ARG A 325 17.16 -2.18 33.16
C ARG A 325 17.00 -0.92 34.01
N ALA A 326 17.63 -0.85 35.18
CA ALA A 326 17.58 0.31 36.08
C ALA A 326 18.30 1.56 35.51
N THR A 327 19.21 1.36 34.56
CA THR A 327 20.01 2.42 33.90
C THR A 327 19.52 2.78 32.50
N PHE A 328 18.45 2.14 32.02
CA PHE A 328 17.98 2.22 30.62
C PHE A 328 17.82 3.66 30.10
N GLU A 329 17.15 4.55 30.85
CA GLU A 329 16.95 5.95 30.45
C GLU A 329 18.25 6.73 30.27
N TYR A 330 19.22 6.53 31.17
CA TYR A 330 20.52 7.17 31.08
C TYR A 330 21.24 6.71 29.81
N ARG A 331 21.28 5.39 29.58
CA ARG A 331 21.93 4.81 28.41
C ARG A 331 21.31 5.29 27.11
N GLN A 332 19.97 5.38 27.04
CA GLN A 332 19.30 5.89 25.83
C GLN A 332 19.55 7.39 25.58
N LYS A 333 19.74 8.21 26.62
CA LYS A 333 20.13 9.62 26.45
C LYS A 333 21.50 9.73 25.77
N LEU A 334 22.46 8.86 26.13
CA LEU A 334 23.79 8.83 25.51
C LEU A 334 23.79 8.24 24.09
N VAL A 335 22.97 7.23 23.81
CA VAL A 335 22.79 6.66 22.45
C VAL A 335 22.16 7.67 21.46
N HIS A 336 21.40 8.65 21.96
CA HIS A 336 20.90 9.76 21.14
C HIS A 336 21.89 10.94 21.03
N ASP A 337 22.99 10.94 21.78
CA ASP A 337 24.04 11.95 21.63
C ASP A 337 24.91 11.64 20.40
N LYS A 338 25.21 12.69 19.60
CA LYS A 338 25.94 12.56 18.34
C LYS A 338 27.44 12.32 18.49
N GLN A 339 28.00 12.57 19.67
CA GLN A 339 29.43 12.33 19.97
C GLN A 339 29.62 11.01 20.69
N GLU A 340 28.78 10.71 21.69
CA GLU A 340 28.93 9.50 22.51
C GLU A 340 28.30 8.25 21.86
N GLY A 341 27.25 8.40 21.06
CA GLY A 341 26.57 7.28 20.40
C GLY A 341 27.47 6.46 19.48
N SER A 342 28.52 7.05 18.90
CA SER A 342 29.51 6.34 18.06
C SER A 342 30.44 5.39 18.83
N PHE A 343 30.43 5.42 20.16
CA PHE A 343 31.23 4.57 21.04
C PHE A 343 30.35 3.74 21.98
N VAL A 344 29.10 3.46 21.58
CA VAL A 344 28.08 2.79 22.40
C VAL A 344 28.56 1.46 23.02
N PHE A 345 29.39 0.69 22.31
CA PHE A 345 29.93 -0.57 22.81
C PHE A 345 31.14 -0.42 23.73
N ASP A 346 31.88 0.68 23.65
CA ASP A 346 32.96 1.00 24.61
C ASP A 346 32.36 1.51 25.94
N ILE A 347 31.27 2.29 25.85
CA ILE A 347 30.54 2.81 27.02
C ILE A 347 29.68 1.70 27.67
N PHE A 348 29.07 0.83 26.87
CA PHE A 348 28.20 -0.27 27.33
C PHE A 348 28.65 -1.65 26.82
N PRO A 349 29.83 -2.15 27.23
CA PRO A 349 30.41 -3.40 26.72
C PRO A 349 29.57 -4.66 27.03
N ARG A 350 28.55 -4.56 27.89
CA ARG A 350 27.66 -5.68 28.21
C ARG A 350 26.74 -6.10 27.06
N PHE A 351 26.54 -5.26 26.05
CA PHE A 351 25.89 -5.71 24.80
C PHE A 351 26.71 -6.74 24.02
N LEU A 352 28.03 -6.82 24.27
CA LEU A 352 28.95 -7.72 23.55
C LEU A 352 28.92 -9.15 24.09
N ASP A 353 28.63 -9.32 25.38
CA ASP A 353 28.78 -10.60 26.11
C ASP A 353 27.47 -11.13 26.73
N THR A 354 26.43 -10.31 26.82
CA THR A 354 25.18 -10.65 27.53
C THR A 354 23.96 -10.63 26.59
N PRO A 355 23.61 -11.78 25.98
CA PRO A 355 22.44 -11.90 25.11
C PRO A 355 21.11 -11.57 25.81
N GLY A 356 20.17 -10.99 25.06
CA GLY A 356 18.84 -10.61 25.55
C GLY A 356 18.69 -9.15 25.98
N LEU A 357 19.78 -8.37 25.98
CA LEU A 357 19.74 -6.95 26.37
C LEU A 357 19.06 -6.06 25.33
N ILE A 358 19.19 -6.36 24.03
CA ILE A 358 18.52 -5.63 22.95
C ILE A 358 17.00 -5.81 23.08
N GLU A 359 16.54 -7.03 23.34
CA GLU A 359 15.13 -7.35 23.51
C GLU A 359 14.56 -6.74 24.80
N GLN A 360 15.36 -6.71 25.88
CA GLN A 360 15.01 -6.03 27.13
C GLN A 360 14.80 -4.53 26.93
N ASP A 361 15.75 -3.85 26.28
CA ASP A 361 15.70 -2.40 26.07
C ASP A 361 14.59 -2.01 25.09
N PHE A 362 14.41 -2.78 24.01
CA PHE A 362 13.25 -2.61 23.13
C PHE A 362 11.93 -2.78 23.88
N CYS A 363 11.86 -3.69 24.86
CA CYS A 363 10.69 -3.80 25.73
C CYS A 363 10.53 -2.58 26.66
N GLN A 364 11.59 -1.96 27.17
CA GLN A 364 11.47 -0.68 27.89
C GLN A 364 10.96 0.46 26.98
N MET A 365 11.28 0.43 25.68
CA MET A 365 10.78 1.41 24.71
C MET A 365 9.29 1.22 24.35
N PHE A 366 8.84 -0.04 24.14
CA PHE A 366 7.56 -0.32 23.48
C PHE A 366 6.60 -1.24 24.28
N GLY A 367 7.04 -1.80 25.41
CA GLY A 367 6.29 -2.76 26.23
C GLY A 367 6.19 -4.17 25.61
N ASP A 368 5.87 -5.16 26.45
CA ASP A 368 5.82 -6.57 26.05
C ASP A 368 4.84 -6.85 24.90
N ASN A 369 3.66 -6.21 24.96
CA ASN A 369 2.60 -6.36 23.95
C ASN A 369 3.10 -6.00 22.55
N VAL A 370 3.95 -4.98 22.39
CA VAL A 370 4.55 -4.63 21.07
C VAL A 370 5.74 -5.53 20.76
N SER A 371 6.60 -5.76 21.75
CA SER A 371 7.87 -6.48 21.61
C SER A 371 7.73 -7.94 21.17
N GLY A 372 6.59 -8.58 21.45
CA GLY A 372 6.28 -9.93 20.98
C GLY A 372 5.52 -10.02 19.64
N LYS A 373 5.09 -8.90 19.03
CA LYS A 373 4.12 -8.94 17.90
C LYS A 373 4.64 -9.67 16.68
N LEU A 374 5.91 -9.48 16.30
CA LEU A 374 6.48 -10.13 15.13
C LEU A 374 6.47 -11.65 15.30
N MET A 375 7.00 -12.14 16.43
CA MET A 375 7.03 -13.57 16.78
C MET A 375 5.63 -14.21 16.84
N ILE A 376 4.61 -13.49 17.32
CA ILE A 376 3.22 -13.99 17.38
C ILE A 376 2.56 -13.97 15.98
N LYS A 377 2.67 -12.87 15.24
CA LYS A 377 1.90 -12.64 14.00
C LYS A 377 2.56 -13.17 12.74
N TRP A 378 3.88 -13.34 12.72
CA TRP A 378 4.59 -13.85 11.55
C TRP A 378 4.18 -15.28 11.18
N PRO A 379 4.34 -16.30 12.04
CA PRO A 379 3.96 -17.67 11.71
C PRO A 379 2.44 -17.84 11.57
N THR A 380 1.63 -17.08 12.32
CA THR A 380 0.17 -17.26 12.37
C THR A 380 -0.60 -16.53 11.26
N TYR A 381 -0.04 -15.47 10.66
CA TYR A 381 -0.79 -14.59 9.76
C TYR A 381 0.02 -14.02 8.60
N PHE A 382 1.25 -13.50 8.83
CA PHE A 382 1.99 -12.83 7.76
C PHE A 382 2.67 -13.79 6.80
N LYS A 383 3.33 -14.84 7.28
CA LYS A 383 4.12 -15.77 6.45
C LYS A 383 3.29 -16.36 5.30
N SER A 384 2.13 -16.92 5.61
CA SER A 384 1.20 -17.49 4.61
C SER A 384 0.65 -16.44 3.63
N LYS A 385 0.41 -15.20 4.09
CA LYS A 385 -0.04 -14.10 3.23
C LYS A 385 1.05 -13.60 2.29
N VAL A 386 2.29 -13.44 2.76
CA VAL A 386 3.44 -13.07 1.92
C VAL A 386 3.61 -14.07 0.79
N ILE A 387 3.59 -15.37 1.11
CA ILE A 387 3.65 -16.46 0.12
C ILE A 387 2.48 -16.36 -0.89
N ALA A 388 1.26 -16.14 -0.41
CA ALA A 388 0.06 -16.07 -1.24
C ALA A 388 0.02 -14.84 -2.17
N GLU A 389 0.53 -13.68 -1.73
CA GLU A 389 0.66 -12.50 -2.60
C GLU A 389 1.81 -12.65 -3.61
N CYS A 390 2.97 -13.16 -3.18
CA CYS A 390 4.10 -13.42 -4.09
C CYS A 390 3.75 -14.40 -5.21
N ARG A 391 2.93 -15.44 -4.94
CA ARG A 391 2.42 -16.38 -5.96
C ARG A 391 1.67 -15.71 -7.12
N LYS A 392 1.16 -14.48 -6.94
CA LYS A 392 0.45 -13.71 -7.98
C LYS A 392 1.39 -12.89 -8.86
N ILE A 393 2.66 -12.75 -8.48
CA ILE A 393 3.64 -11.88 -9.14
C ILE A 393 4.48 -12.72 -10.12
N PRO A 394 4.47 -12.40 -11.43
CA PRO A 394 5.23 -13.16 -12.43
C PRO A 394 6.71 -12.76 -12.43
N SER A 395 7.47 -13.18 -11.40
CA SER A 395 8.93 -13.03 -11.33
C SER A 395 9.64 -14.39 -11.30
N ILE A 396 10.84 -14.47 -11.88
CA ILE A 396 11.68 -15.68 -11.89
C ILE A 396 12.20 -15.93 -10.47
N ASP A 397 12.82 -14.94 -9.83
CA ASP A 397 13.35 -15.01 -8.47
C ASP A 397 12.28 -15.49 -7.46
N ILE A 398 11.05 -14.99 -7.60
CA ILE A 398 9.92 -15.38 -6.75
C ILE A 398 9.54 -16.85 -6.99
N ARG A 399 9.51 -17.30 -8.25
CA ARG A 399 9.24 -18.71 -8.58
C ARG A 399 10.33 -19.64 -8.06
N GLU A 400 11.59 -19.22 -8.09
CA GLU A 400 12.71 -19.97 -7.50
C GLU A 400 12.51 -20.11 -5.98
N LEU A 401 12.36 -18.99 -5.25
CA LEU A 401 12.11 -18.97 -3.81
C LEU A 401 10.87 -19.77 -3.38
N LEU A 402 9.78 -19.69 -4.16
CA LEU A 402 8.58 -20.50 -3.94
C LEU A 402 8.83 -21.99 -4.21
N SER A 403 9.61 -22.34 -5.23
CA SER A 403 9.92 -23.75 -5.51
C SER A 403 10.80 -24.39 -4.45
N THR A 404 11.76 -23.66 -3.86
CA THR A 404 12.50 -24.10 -2.67
C THR A 404 11.57 -24.34 -1.47
N LEU A 405 10.53 -23.52 -1.31
CA LEU A 405 9.57 -23.65 -0.23
C LEU A 405 8.58 -24.82 -0.43
N ASP A 406 8.11 -25.02 -1.66
CA ASP A 406 7.09 -26.02 -2.02
C ASP A 406 7.67 -27.41 -2.28
N SER A 407 8.91 -27.52 -2.76
CA SER A 407 9.54 -28.82 -3.10
C SER A 407 9.90 -29.66 -1.87
N GLY A 408 10.16 -29.02 -0.72
CA GLY A 408 10.61 -29.67 0.51
C GLY A 408 11.98 -30.36 0.45
N THR A 409 12.62 -30.42 -0.71
CA THR A 409 13.83 -31.21 -0.96
C THR A 409 15.04 -30.68 -0.18
N GLU A 410 15.98 -31.57 0.15
CA GLU A 410 17.20 -31.24 0.87
C GLU A 410 18.29 -30.68 -0.04
N ASN A 411 17.97 -29.67 -0.85
CA ASN A 411 18.98 -28.92 -1.58
C ASN A 411 19.90 -28.20 -0.56
N GLU A 412 21.17 -28.61 -0.48
CA GLU A 412 22.04 -28.26 0.65
C GLU A 412 22.40 -26.76 0.73
N HIS A 413 22.23 -26.05 -0.38
CA HIS A 413 22.61 -24.66 -0.58
C HIS A 413 21.52 -23.66 -0.20
N ASP A 414 20.30 -24.12 0.04
CA ASP A 414 19.15 -23.25 0.23
C ASP A 414 19.03 -22.76 1.69
N TRP A 415 18.35 -21.64 1.87
CA TRP A 415 18.07 -21.06 3.19
C TRP A 415 16.92 -21.78 3.90
N ASP A 416 16.72 -21.50 5.19
CA ASP A 416 15.53 -21.95 5.91
C ASP A 416 14.24 -21.26 5.44
N SER A 417 13.10 -21.84 5.82
CA SER A 417 11.76 -21.40 5.41
C SER A 417 11.40 -19.98 5.87
N ASP A 418 11.94 -19.51 7.00
CA ASP A 418 11.67 -18.14 7.48
C ASP A 418 12.49 -17.12 6.71
N VAL A 419 13.78 -17.40 6.44
CA VAL A 419 14.59 -16.57 5.52
C VAL A 419 13.92 -16.47 4.16
N ILE A 420 13.55 -17.59 3.52
CA ILE A 420 12.88 -17.59 2.21
C ILE A 420 11.63 -16.71 2.24
N SER A 421 10.83 -16.80 3.31
CA SER A 421 9.62 -15.98 3.46
C SER A 421 9.90 -14.50 3.70
N LEU A 422 11.01 -14.16 4.38
CA LEU A 422 11.50 -12.79 4.55
C LEU A 422 12.08 -12.24 3.23
N LEU A 423 12.73 -13.07 2.41
CA LEU A 423 13.18 -12.69 1.07
C LEU A 423 11.99 -12.43 0.14
N LEU A 424 10.95 -13.30 0.19
CA LEU A 424 9.69 -13.06 -0.51
C LEU A 424 9.03 -11.74 -0.10
N LEU A 425 9.10 -11.35 1.18
CA LEU A 425 8.59 -10.05 1.63
C LEU A 425 9.30 -8.86 0.94
N LEU A 426 10.60 -8.96 0.65
CA LEU A 426 11.34 -7.89 -0.07
C LEU A 426 10.79 -7.64 -1.49
N HIS A 427 10.19 -8.65 -2.13
CA HIS A 427 9.52 -8.49 -3.43
C HIS A 427 8.15 -7.79 -3.34
N LEU A 428 7.58 -7.65 -2.14
CA LEU A 428 6.31 -6.96 -1.88
C LEU A 428 6.50 -5.52 -1.40
N LEU A 429 7.72 -5.13 -1.01
CA LEU A 429 8.02 -3.75 -0.62
C LEU A 429 7.98 -2.80 -1.82
N PRO A 430 7.53 -1.55 -1.65
CA PRO A 430 7.55 -0.57 -2.73
C PRO A 430 9.01 -0.28 -3.17
N PRO A 431 9.26 -0.05 -4.47
CA PRO A 431 10.60 0.31 -4.93
C PRO A 431 11.00 1.67 -4.34
N THR A 432 12.10 1.69 -3.60
CA THR A 432 12.66 2.89 -2.97
C THR A 432 13.16 3.89 -4.02
N LEU A 433 12.82 5.18 -3.86
CA LEU A 433 12.97 6.20 -4.91
C LEU A 433 14.23 7.07 -4.79
N ARG A 434 15.04 6.93 -3.73
CA ARG A 434 16.25 7.75 -3.54
C ARG A 434 17.38 7.34 -4.50
N GLY A 435 17.86 8.32 -5.26
CA GLY A 435 19.25 8.35 -5.74
C GLY A 435 19.65 7.27 -6.76
N SER A 436 19.11 7.32 -7.98
CA SER A 436 19.67 6.71 -9.21
C SER A 436 19.84 5.17 -9.31
N LYS A 437 19.75 4.41 -8.21
CA LYS A 437 19.94 2.95 -8.21
C LYS A 437 18.84 2.23 -7.45
N LYS A 438 17.80 1.81 -8.17
CA LYS A 438 16.78 0.87 -7.67
C LYS A 438 17.47 -0.44 -7.29
N ILE A 439 17.48 -0.76 -6.00
CA ILE A 439 18.07 -1.99 -5.48
C ILE A 439 17.11 -3.15 -5.78
N CYS A 440 17.63 -4.26 -6.31
CA CYS A 440 16.81 -5.45 -6.52
C CYS A 440 16.68 -6.26 -5.20
N PRO A 441 15.60 -7.05 -5.02
CA PRO A 441 15.41 -7.86 -3.82
C PRO A 441 16.58 -8.80 -3.48
N VAL A 442 17.33 -9.27 -4.48
CA VAL A 442 18.57 -10.06 -4.28
C VAL A 442 19.68 -9.23 -3.61
N GLN A 443 19.92 -8.01 -4.06
CA GLN A 443 20.88 -7.09 -3.42
C GLN A 443 20.42 -6.65 -2.02
N ALA A 444 19.12 -6.51 -1.81
CA ALA A 444 18.54 -6.28 -0.48
C ALA A 444 18.75 -7.48 0.46
N ALA A 445 18.59 -8.71 -0.05
CA ALA A 445 18.87 -9.95 0.68
C ALA A 445 20.33 -10.02 1.14
N GLU A 446 21.28 -9.71 0.25
CA GLU A 446 22.71 -9.69 0.56
C GLU A 446 23.12 -8.63 1.59
N ARG A 447 22.31 -7.57 1.78
CA ARG A 447 22.53 -6.55 2.81
C ARG A 447 21.95 -6.97 4.17
N LEU A 448 20.86 -7.73 4.18
CA LEU A 448 20.20 -8.19 5.41
C LEU A 448 20.82 -9.46 6.00
N PHE A 449 21.20 -10.43 5.15
CA PHE A 449 21.67 -11.75 5.56
C PHE A 449 23.05 -12.06 4.98
N LYS A 450 24.01 -12.39 5.85
CA LYS A 450 25.33 -12.92 5.49
C LYS A 450 25.45 -14.35 6.02
N PHE A 451 26.00 -15.27 5.23
CA PHE A 451 26.22 -16.66 5.64
C PHE A 451 27.71 -16.99 5.68
N VAL A 452 28.17 -17.57 6.79
CA VAL A 452 29.57 -18.00 6.97
C VAL A 452 29.63 -19.45 7.45
N LYS A 453 30.46 -20.27 6.78
CA LYS A 453 30.58 -21.71 7.04
C LYS A 453 31.53 -22.08 8.20
N ASP A 454 32.50 -21.23 8.51
CA ASP A 454 33.49 -21.43 9.60
C ASP A 454 33.67 -20.13 10.40
N GLN A 455 33.59 -20.23 11.73
CA GLN A 455 33.78 -19.12 12.68
C GLN A 455 35.15 -18.45 12.57
N ARG A 456 36.18 -19.15 12.07
CA ARG A 456 37.52 -18.57 11.87
C ARG A 456 37.57 -17.45 10.82
N ILE A 457 36.57 -17.38 9.93
CA ILE A 457 36.48 -16.35 8.88
C ILE A 457 35.88 -15.04 9.44
N LEU A 458 35.32 -15.07 10.67
CA LEU A 458 34.61 -13.94 11.26
C LEU A 458 35.48 -12.66 11.38
N SER A 459 36.72 -12.76 11.86
CA SER A 459 37.60 -11.59 12.01
C SER A 459 37.88 -10.92 10.66
N THR A 460 38.33 -11.70 9.67
CA THR A 460 38.59 -11.22 8.31
C THR A 460 37.33 -10.67 7.63
N PHE A 461 36.15 -11.17 8.01
CA PHE A 461 34.87 -10.65 7.50
C PHE A 461 34.50 -9.29 8.12
N LEU A 462 34.73 -9.09 9.42
CA LEU A 462 34.46 -7.84 10.13
C LEU A 462 35.41 -6.70 9.71
N GLU A 463 36.62 -7.02 9.26
CA GLU A 463 37.60 -6.06 8.71
C GLU A 463 37.17 -5.41 7.37
N THR A 464 36.09 -5.90 6.73
CA THR A 464 35.63 -5.41 5.42
C THR A 464 34.80 -4.13 5.55
N LYS A 465 35.40 -2.98 5.24
CA LYS A 465 34.83 -1.64 5.48
C LYS A 465 33.60 -1.24 4.63
N ASP A 466 33.33 -1.92 3.52
CA ASP A 466 32.24 -1.56 2.59
C ASP A 466 30.87 -2.20 2.93
N ILE A 467 30.76 -2.94 4.03
CA ILE A 467 29.50 -3.59 4.40
C ILE A 467 28.62 -2.61 5.18
N ARG A 468 27.51 -2.14 4.57
CA ARG A 468 26.46 -1.37 5.26
C ARG A 468 25.88 -2.19 6.41
N GLN A 469 25.74 -1.54 7.58
CA GLN A 469 25.33 -2.12 8.85
C GLN A 469 24.06 -1.43 9.38
N PRO A 470 23.27 -2.07 10.25
CA PRO A 470 23.48 -3.42 10.80
C PRO A 470 22.91 -4.52 9.90
N PHE A 471 23.48 -5.72 10.01
CA PHE A 471 23.01 -6.91 9.28
C PHE A 471 23.04 -8.18 10.14
N LEU A 472 22.31 -9.21 9.72
CA LEU A 472 22.31 -10.51 10.38
C LEU A 472 23.38 -11.43 9.79
N LEU A 473 24.31 -11.87 10.64
CA LEU A 473 25.31 -12.87 10.32
C LEU A 473 24.86 -14.24 10.82
N CYS A 474 24.65 -15.14 9.87
CA CYS A 474 24.23 -16.52 10.07
C CYS A 474 25.44 -17.44 9.93
N ILE A 475 25.81 -18.15 11.00
CA ILE A 475 26.94 -19.09 11.00
C ILE A 475 26.42 -20.52 11.11
N GLY A 476 26.84 -21.40 10.22
CA GLY A 476 26.52 -22.83 10.29
C GLY A 476 27.09 -23.62 9.11
N LYS A 477 26.99 -24.95 9.14
CA LYS A 477 27.55 -25.81 8.08
C LYS A 477 26.78 -25.73 6.75
N LYS A 478 25.49 -25.39 6.80
CA LYS A 478 24.55 -25.28 5.67
C LYS A 478 23.59 -24.11 5.90
N LYS A 479 23.16 -23.41 4.84
CA LYS A 479 22.20 -22.27 4.94
C LYS A 479 20.85 -22.68 5.53
N LYS A 480 20.40 -23.91 5.27
CA LYS A 480 19.15 -24.51 5.82
C LYS A 480 19.24 -24.88 7.31
N LYS A 481 20.45 -24.90 7.88
CA LYS A 481 20.72 -25.27 9.29
C LYS A 481 21.80 -24.39 9.88
N ILE A 482 21.38 -23.19 10.28
CA ILE A 482 22.20 -22.19 10.96
C ILE A 482 22.41 -22.63 12.42
N GLU A 483 23.63 -22.49 12.93
CA GLU A 483 24.05 -22.93 14.26
C GLU A 483 24.17 -21.76 15.25
N LYS A 484 24.54 -20.57 14.78
CA LYS A 484 24.65 -19.33 15.56
C LYS A 484 24.22 -18.12 14.74
N PHE A 485 23.72 -17.09 15.43
CA PHE A 485 23.35 -15.81 14.85
C PHE A 485 24.07 -14.68 15.57
N PHE A 486 24.52 -13.68 14.81
CA PHE A 486 25.08 -12.44 15.33
C PHE A 486 24.48 -11.24 14.60
N ILE A 487 24.29 -10.13 15.30
CA ILE A 487 24.02 -8.83 14.67
C ILE A 487 25.36 -8.13 14.53
N VAL A 488 25.72 -7.75 13.31
CA VAL A 488 26.96 -7.00 13.06
C VAL A 488 26.63 -5.52 12.99
N MET A 489 27.23 -4.74 13.90
CA MET A 489 27.10 -3.28 14.03
C MET A 489 28.42 -2.72 14.56
N ASP A 490 28.84 -1.56 14.05
CA ASP A 490 30.15 -0.93 14.29
C ASP A 490 31.32 -1.93 14.29
N GLN A 491 31.40 -2.73 13.22
CA GLN A 491 32.39 -3.80 13.01
C GLN A 491 32.43 -4.89 14.11
N THR A 492 31.42 -4.90 14.99
CA THR A 492 31.34 -5.77 16.16
C THR A 492 30.19 -6.76 16.02
N ALA A 493 30.39 -8.01 16.44
CA ALA A 493 29.41 -9.09 16.31
C ALA A 493 28.68 -9.35 17.64
N LEU A 494 27.48 -8.81 17.80
CA LEU A 494 26.63 -8.98 18.97
C LEU A 494 25.98 -10.37 18.98
N PRO A 495 26.14 -11.18 20.05
CA PRO A 495 25.66 -12.57 20.08
C PRO A 495 24.14 -12.66 20.32
N CYS A 496 23.43 -13.35 19.43
CA CYS A 496 22.02 -13.68 19.64
C CYS A 496 21.90 -15.07 20.30
N ALA A 497 21.16 -15.18 21.40
CA ALA A 497 20.86 -16.48 22.06
C ALA A 497 19.75 -17.29 21.38
N THR A 498 19.26 -16.84 20.22
CA THR A 498 18.12 -17.40 19.50
C THR A 498 18.51 -18.61 18.64
N GLN A 499 17.60 -19.59 18.55
CA GLN A 499 17.80 -20.79 17.72
C GLN A 499 17.08 -20.72 16.35
N THR A 500 16.28 -19.67 16.08
CA THR A 500 15.53 -19.53 14.84
C THR A 500 15.85 -18.20 14.14
N THR A 501 15.86 -18.23 12.80
CA THR A 501 16.20 -17.06 12.00
C THR A 501 15.17 -15.94 12.12
N LEU A 502 13.90 -16.28 12.31
CA LEU A 502 12.86 -15.30 12.61
C LEU A 502 13.14 -14.52 13.91
N ALA A 503 13.54 -15.22 14.98
CA ALA A 503 13.88 -14.56 16.24
C ALA A 503 15.16 -13.72 16.10
N ALA A 504 16.17 -14.22 15.38
CA ALA A 504 17.38 -13.45 15.11
C ALA A 504 17.11 -12.18 14.26
N PHE A 505 16.19 -12.26 13.28
CA PHE A 505 15.72 -11.12 12.50
C PHE A 505 14.90 -10.13 13.32
N ASP A 506 14.08 -10.61 14.27
CA ASP A 506 13.38 -9.77 15.25
C ASP A 506 14.37 -8.97 16.11
N ILE A 507 15.47 -9.57 16.57
CA ILE A 507 16.53 -8.84 17.30
C ILE A 507 17.23 -7.83 16.37
N LEU A 508 17.53 -8.17 15.10
CA LEU A 508 18.10 -7.20 14.14
C LEU A 508 17.17 -5.99 13.95
N PHE A 509 15.86 -6.21 13.81
CA PHE A 509 14.88 -5.14 13.73
C PHE A 509 14.89 -4.27 14.99
N LYS A 510 14.94 -4.88 16.18
CA LYS A 510 14.98 -4.18 17.48
C LYS A 510 16.27 -3.38 17.68
N ALA A 511 17.42 -3.91 17.24
CA ALA A 511 18.73 -3.27 17.37
C ALA A 511 18.77 -1.87 16.73
N HIS A 512 18.09 -1.67 15.60
CA HIS A 512 17.97 -0.35 14.98
C HIS A 512 17.40 0.69 15.96
N TYR A 513 16.35 0.36 16.73
CA TYR A 513 15.72 1.28 17.69
C TYR A 513 16.54 1.43 18.98
N VAL A 514 17.11 0.33 19.48
CA VAL A 514 17.90 0.33 20.72
C VAL A 514 19.18 1.15 20.57
N PHE A 515 19.82 1.09 19.40
CA PHE A 515 21.07 1.78 19.10
C PHE A 515 20.90 3.04 18.23
N ASN A 516 19.68 3.52 18.00
CA ASN A 516 19.41 4.75 17.23
C ASN A 516 20.04 4.72 15.81
N VAL A 517 19.98 3.56 15.14
CA VAL A 517 20.55 3.35 13.79
C VAL A 517 19.45 3.30 12.74
N SER A 518 19.55 4.15 11.71
CA SER A 518 18.65 4.15 10.57
C SER A 518 18.75 2.85 9.75
N TYR A 519 17.64 2.41 9.16
CA TYR A 519 17.68 1.39 8.11
C TYR A 519 18.57 1.83 6.93
N ASP A 520 19.13 0.87 6.19
CA ASP A 520 19.75 1.16 4.89
C ASP A 520 18.74 1.92 4.01
N GLU A 521 19.19 3.01 3.37
CA GLU A 521 18.39 3.86 2.47
C GLU A 521 17.65 3.04 1.39
N ALA A 522 18.25 1.93 0.95
CA ALA A 522 17.65 1.02 -0.02
C ALA A 522 16.41 0.27 0.50
N LEU A 523 16.30 0.13 1.82
CA LEU A 523 15.24 -0.56 2.56
C LEU A 523 14.31 0.41 3.31
N SER A 524 14.59 1.72 3.30
CA SER A 524 13.76 2.75 3.92
C SER A 524 12.67 3.24 2.96
N GLU A 525 11.41 3.24 3.39
CA GLU A 525 10.32 3.90 2.65
C GLU A 525 10.49 5.43 2.67
N ASP A 526 10.13 6.08 1.56
CA ASP A 526 10.43 7.50 1.33
C ASP A 526 9.23 8.41 1.64
N GLU A 527 9.44 9.52 2.36
CA GLU A 527 8.39 10.52 2.68
C GLU A 527 7.89 11.35 1.46
N VAL A 528 8.36 11.03 0.25
CA VAL A 528 8.25 11.85 -0.98
C VAL A 528 6.81 11.98 -1.54
N VAL A 529 5.80 11.41 -0.88
CA VAL A 529 4.38 11.61 -1.23
C VAL A 529 3.82 12.95 -0.69
N ARG A 530 4.57 13.70 0.14
CA ARG A 530 4.05 14.91 0.81
C ARG A 530 3.97 16.19 -0.03
N ASP A 531 4.91 16.43 -0.95
CA ASP A 531 5.01 17.75 -1.62
C ASP A 531 4.27 17.83 -2.97
N GLY A 532 3.62 16.76 -3.42
CA GLY A 532 2.90 16.71 -4.70
C GLY A 532 1.55 17.45 -4.74
N PHE A 533 1.08 18.03 -3.62
CA PHE A 533 -0.24 18.67 -3.52
C PHE A 533 -0.26 19.96 -2.68
N ALA A 534 0.89 20.61 -2.49
CA ALA A 534 1.02 21.93 -1.88
C ALA A 534 1.41 22.99 -2.92
N GLY A 535 0.60 23.09 -4.00
CA GLY A 535 0.69 24.17 -4.98
C GLY A 535 -0.44 25.19 -4.79
N ASP A 536 -0.09 26.47 -4.82
CA ASP A 536 -0.96 27.65 -4.89
C ASP A 536 -1.91 27.93 -3.70
N GLU A 537 -1.35 28.35 -2.57
CA GLU A 537 -1.83 29.58 -1.93
C GLU A 537 -0.69 30.62 -1.94
N ALA A 538 -0.70 31.48 -2.96
CA ALA A 538 0.27 32.57 -3.08
C ALA A 538 0.06 33.63 -1.99
N THR A 539 1.08 33.86 -1.18
CA THR A 539 1.11 34.92 -0.16
C THR A 539 1.29 36.29 -0.80
N GLY A 540 0.19 36.88 -1.25
CA GLY A 540 0.12 38.30 -1.58
C GLY A 540 0.26 39.15 -0.31
N ASN A 541 1.49 39.52 0.04
CA ASN A 541 1.77 40.56 1.02
C ASN A 541 2.22 41.82 0.28
N GLU A 542 1.28 42.74 0.06
CA GLU A 542 1.58 44.10 -0.40
C GLU A 542 2.42 44.80 0.67
N SER A 543 3.67 45.14 0.34
CA SER A 543 4.46 46.04 1.17
C SER A 543 4.16 47.47 0.77
N ILE A 544 3.40 48.18 1.61
CA ILE A 544 3.12 49.61 1.43
C ILE A 544 4.40 50.40 1.70
N ARG A 545 4.94 51.04 0.64
CA ARG A 545 5.61 52.34 0.71
C ARG A 545 5.68 53.02 -0.66
#